data_AF-A0A8D0MN45-F1
#
_entry.id   AF-A0A8D0MN45-F1
#
_cell.length_a   1.000
_cell.length_b   1.000
_cell.length_c   1.000
_cell.angle_alpha   90.00
_cell.angle_beta   90.00
_cell.angle_gamma   90.00
#
_symmetry.space_group_name_H-M   'P 1'
#
loop_
_entity.id
_entity.type
_entity.pdbx_description
1 polymer ?
#
loop_
_entity_poly.entity_id
_entity_poly.type
_entity_poly.pdbx_seq_one_letter_code
_entity_poly.pdbx_strand_id
1 'polypeptide(L)'
;MPVGTNWEHVPGLQACQLALSARTVWARCPNGDLARRYGVTDKNPAGDYWKKIPGNVTCFTVTSSDELWAVGPPGYLLQRLTRTFSPSHSAQSSHAAGPHPEDLEDEWEVI
;
A
#
# COMPACT_ATOMS: atom_id res chain seq x y z
N MET A 1 -25.94 -15.00 -3.01
CA MET A 1 -24.79 -15.42 -2.17
C MET A 1 -23.62 -15.66 -3.11
N PRO A 2 -22.42 -15.14 -2.85
CA PRO A 2 -21.25 -15.46 -3.67
C PRO A 2 -20.86 -16.93 -3.46
N VAL A 3 -20.44 -17.60 -4.54
CA VAL A 3 -19.94 -18.98 -4.51
C VAL A 3 -18.48 -18.96 -4.94
N GLY A 4 -17.58 -19.43 -4.06
CA GLY A 4 -16.16 -19.57 -4.40
C GLY A 4 -15.94 -20.74 -5.36
N THR A 5 -15.12 -20.53 -6.39
CA THR A 5 -14.87 -21.54 -7.42
C THR A 5 -13.56 -22.29 -7.21
N ASN A 6 -12.50 -21.59 -6.80
CA ASN A 6 -11.15 -22.15 -6.66
C ASN A 6 -10.22 -21.21 -5.87
N TRP A 7 -9.13 -21.77 -5.37
CA TRP A 7 -8.01 -21.02 -4.80
C TRP A 7 -6.95 -20.77 -5.88
N GLU A 8 -6.37 -19.58 -5.88
CA GLU A 8 -5.25 -19.23 -6.76
C GLU A 8 -4.00 -18.95 -5.92
N HIS A 9 -2.86 -19.51 -6.33
CA HIS A 9 -1.59 -19.24 -5.69
C HIS A 9 -1.06 -17.87 -6.12
N VAL A 10 -0.82 -16.98 -5.15
CA VAL A 10 -0.19 -15.67 -5.38
C VAL A 10 1.32 -15.76 -5.10
N PRO A 11 2.19 -15.80 -6.13
CA PRO A 11 3.62 -16.01 -5.95
C PRO A 11 4.34 -14.75 -5.44
N GLY A 12 5.63 -14.93 -5.13
CA GLY A 12 6.57 -13.83 -4.86
C GLY A 12 6.81 -13.51 -3.38
N LEU A 13 6.16 -14.21 -2.46
CA LEU A 13 6.37 -14.03 -1.02
C LEU A 13 6.03 -15.30 -0.23
N GLN A 14 6.77 -15.58 0.84
CA GLN A 14 6.41 -16.60 1.83
C GLN A 14 5.72 -15.90 3.00
N ALA A 15 4.41 -16.12 3.17
CA ALA A 15 3.63 -15.48 4.22
C ALA A 15 3.40 -16.43 5.40
N CYS A 16 3.43 -15.89 6.62
CA CYS A 16 3.02 -16.60 7.84
C CYS A 16 1.85 -15.90 8.58
N GLN A 17 1.50 -14.67 8.17
CA GLN A 17 0.34 -13.94 8.68
C GLN A 17 -0.20 -13.00 7.60
N LEU A 18 -1.51 -12.79 7.56
CA LEU A 18 -2.20 -11.89 6.63
C LEU A 18 -3.18 -10.99 7.40
N ALA A 19 -3.33 -9.74 6.99
CA ALA A 19 -4.44 -8.88 7.40
C ALA A 19 -4.90 -8.03 6.22
N LEU A 20 -6.21 -7.81 6.13
CA LEU A 20 -6.84 -7.15 4.99
C LEU A 20 -7.83 -6.09 5.48
N SER A 21 -7.96 -5.04 4.68
CA SER A 21 -9.01 -4.03 4.78
C SER A 21 -9.78 -3.97 3.46
N ALA A 22 -10.74 -3.04 3.34
CA ALA A 22 -11.46 -2.83 2.09
C ALA A 22 -10.56 -2.39 0.92
N ARG A 23 -9.33 -1.90 1.19
CA ARG A 23 -8.44 -1.31 0.18
C ARG A 23 -7.04 -1.92 0.15
N THR A 24 -6.65 -2.69 1.17
CA THR A 24 -5.27 -3.15 1.30
C THR A 24 -5.18 -4.61 1.72
N VAL A 25 -4.16 -5.28 1.21
CA VAL A 25 -3.77 -6.63 1.60
C VAL A 25 -2.32 -6.58 2.08
N TRP A 26 -2.09 -7.07 3.28
CA TRP A 26 -0.80 -7.05 3.96
C TRP A 26 -0.41 -8.45 4.40
N ALA A 27 0.86 -8.78 4.26
CA ALA A 27 1.42 -10.08 4.66
C ALA A 27 2.70 -9.89 5.45
N ARG A 28 2.90 -10.73 6.47
CA ARG A 28 4.17 -10.85 7.21
C ARG A 28 4.88 -12.12 6.79
N CYS A 29 6.19 -12.01 6.58
CA CYS A 29 7.08 -13.13 6.30
C CYS A 29 7.59 -13.78 7.60
N PRO A 30 8.03 -15.06 7.56
CA PRO A 30 8.64 -15.73 8.71
C PRO A 30 9.83 -14.98 9.32
N ASN A 31 10.61 -14.27 8.50
CA ASN A 31 11.74 -13.45 8.92
C ASN A 31 11.35 -12.11 9.58
N GLY A 32 10.05 -11.82 9.72
CA GLY A 32 9.55 -10.58 10.31
C GLY A 32 9.31 -9.44 9.33
N ASP A 33 9.67 -9.59 8.05
CA ASP A 33 9.38 -8.58 7.03
C ASP A 33 7.87 -8.40 6.84
N LEU A 34 7.45 -7.17 6.56
CA LEU A 34 6.07 -6.85 6.18
C LEU A 34 6.02 -6.45 4.70
N ALA A 35 4.98 -6.88 3.99
CA ALA A 35 4.76 -6.52 2.60
C ALA A 35 3.30 -6.16 2.35
N ARG A 36 3.07 -5.25 1.40
CA ARG A 36 1.74 -4.86 0.89
C ARG A 36 1.55 -5.36 -0.54
N ARG A 37 0.36 -5.88 -0.86
CA ARG A 37 -0.02 -6.21 -2.24
C ARG A 37 -0.48 -4.94 -2.98
N TYR A 38 0.03 -4.75 -4.19
CA TYR A 38 -0.36 -3.66 -5.08
C TYR A 38 -1.06 -4.20 -6.33
N GLY A 39 -1.84 -3.36 -7.01
CA GLY A 39 -2.56 -3.73 -8.23
C GLY A 39 -3.89 -4.47 -8.02
N VAL A 40 -4.33 -4.60 -6.75
CA VAL A 40 -5.61 -5.26 -6.44
C VAL A 40 -6.76 -4.39 -6.96
N THR A 41 -7.53 -4.94 -7.88
CA THR A 41 -8.71 -4.30 -8.49
C THR A 41 -9.80 -5.34 -8.71
N ASP A 42 -11.03 -4.92 -9.05
CA ASP A 42 -12.13 -5.85 -9.37
C ASP A 42 -11.81 -6.75 -10.56
N LYS A 43 -10.97 -6.28 -11.50
CA LYS A 43 -10.51 -7.06 -12.66
C LYS A 43 -9.25 -7.87 -12.40
N ASN A 44 -8.50 -7.52 -11.34
CA ASN A 44 -7.30 -8.22 -10.90
C ASN A 44 -7.32 -8.39 -9.38
N PRO A 45 -8.12 -9.33 -8.83
CA PRO A 45 -8.25 -9.50 -7.40
C PRO A 45 -6.98 -10.06 -6.74
N ALA A 46 -6.13 -10.77 -7.50
CA ALA A 46 -4.85 -11.27 -7.03
C ALA A 46 -3.80 -10.15 -6.88
N GLY A 47 -3.97 -9.02 -7.58
CA GLY A 47 -3.01 -7.92 -7.67
C GLY A 47 -1.78 -8.26 -8.51
N ASP A 48 -0.85 -7.32 -8.63
CA ASP A 48 0.30 -7.42 -9.52
C ASP A 48 1.55 -7.91 -8.79
N TYR A 49 1.93 -7.23 -7.69
CA TYR A 49 3.18 -7.50 -7.00
C TYR A 49 3.12 -7.19 -5.49
N TRP A 50 4.09 -7.74 -4.75
CA TRP A 50 4.33 -7.44 -3.35
C TRP A 50 5.39 -6.35 -3.22
N LYS A 51 5.14 -5.33 -2.39
CA LYS A 51 6.13 -4.33 -2.02
C LYS A 51 6.53 -4.54 -0.57
N LYS A 52 7.82 -4.80 -0.32
CA LYS A 52 8.38 -4.87 1.03
C LYS A 52 8.32 -3.49 1.70
N ILE A 53 8.02 -3.51 2.98
CA ILE A 53 7.85 -2.33 3.82
C ILE A 53 8.99 -2.33 4.84
N PRO A 54 9.77 -1.23 4.94
CA PRO A 54 10.88 -1.17 5.89
C PRO A 54 10.41 -1.39 7.33
N GLY A 55 11.19 -2.20 8.05
CA GLY A 55 10.92 -2.59 9.43
C GLY A 55 10.62 -4.09 9.59
N ASN A 56 10.67 -4.57 10.83
CA ASN A 56 10.35 -5.95 11.20
C ASN A 56 9.30 -5.95 12.31
N VAL A 57 8.38 -6.92 12.23
CA VAL A 57 7.27 -7.05 13.17
C VAL A 57 7.08 -8.51 13.58
N THR A 58 6.54 -8.74 14.77
CA THR A 58 6.19 -10.09 15.27
C THR A 58 4.74 -10.42 14.94
N CYS A 59 3.85 -9.42 14.97
CA CYS A 59 2.48 -9.51 14.49
C CYS A 59 1.95 -8.15 14.07
N PHE A 60 0.85 -8.13 13.31
CA PHE A 60 0.21 -6.90 12.86
C PHE A 60 -1.30 -7.08 12.64
N THR A 61 -2.01 -5.96 12.53
CA THR A 61 -3.42 -5.86 12.16
C THR A 61 -3.68 -4.60 11.34
N VAL A 62 -4.80 -4.55 10.63
CA VAL A 62 -5.27 -3.37 9.91
C VAL A 62 -6.71 -3.05 10.33
N THR A 63 -7.01 -1.77 10.53
CA THR A 63 -8.38 -1.32 10.85
C THR A 63 -9.23 -1.23 9.59
N SER A 64 -10.55 -1.07 9.75
CA SER A 64 -11.46 -0.80 8.62
C SER A 64 -11.17 0.53 7.92
N SER A 65 -10.48 1.46 8.60
CA SER A 65 -9.99 2.74 8.08
C SER A 65 -8.64 2.65 7.36
N ASP A 66 -8.06 1.46 7.18
CA ASP A 66 -6.71 1.17 6.67
C ASP A 66 -5.54 1.60 7.56
N GLU A 67 -5.76 1.75 8.86
CA GLU A 67 -4.66 2.06 9.77
C GLU A 67 -3.93 0.77 10.13
N LEU A 68 -2.62 0.73 9.88
CA LEU A 68 -1.78 -0.42 10.14
C LEU A 68 -1.12 -0.30 11.51
N TRP A 69 -1.35 -1.31 12.34
CA TRP A 69 -0.79 -1.45 13.68
C TRP A 69 0.00 -2.74 13.79
N ALA A 70 1.10 -2.71 14.54
CA ALA A 70 1.97 -3.87 14.70
C ALA A 70 2.64 -3.91 16.07
N VAL A 71 3.14 -5.09 16.41
CA VAL A 71 4.09 -5.28 17.51
C VAL A 71 5.46 -5.51 16.88
N GLY A 72 6.41 -4.61 17.16
CA GLY A 72 7.81 -4.74 16.76
C GLY A 72 8.66 -5.35 17.88
N PRO A 73 9.82 -5.97 17.59
CA PRO A 73 10.74 -6.42 18.65
C PRO A 73 11.28 -5.24 19.49
N PRO A 74 11.36 -5.34 20.83
CA PRO A 74 11.09 -6.49 21.71
C PRO A 74 9.64 -6.55 22.25
N GLY A 75 8.71 -5.77 21.67
CA GLY A 75 7.31 -5.66 22.09
C GLY A 75 6.69 -4.28 21.85
N TYR A 76 7.35 -3.40 21.09
CA TYR A 76 6.87 -2.04 20.86
C TYR A 76 5.56 -2.04 20.08
N LEU A 77 4.58 -1.28 20.55
CA LEU A 77 3.40 -0.96 19.77
C LEU A 77 3.78 0.06 18.70
N LEU A 78 3.56 -0.29 17.44
CA LEU A 78 3.90 0.52 16.27
C LEU A 78 2.64 0.87 15.50
N GLN A 79 2.51 2.15 15.14
CA GLN A 79 1.54 2.62 14.15
C GLN A 79 2.28 3.04 12.89
N ARG A 80 1.84 2.55 11.73
CA ARG A 80 2.37 3.00 10.44
C ARG A 80 1.70 4.32 10.06
N LEU A 81 2.50 5.39 9.96
CA LEU A 81 2.03 6.67 9.43
C LEU A 81 2.09 6.64 7.90
N THR A 82 0.95 6.80 7.24
CA THR A 82 0.85 6.91 5.78
C THR A 82 0.29 8.27 5.40
N ARG A 83 1.03 9.03 4.60
CA ARG A 83 0.51 10.21 3.92
C ARG A 83 -0.01 9.79 2.56
N THR A 84 -1.32 9.91 2.36
CA THR A 84 -1.91 9.82 1.03
C THR A 84 -1.69 11.15 0.34
N PHE A 85 -0.78 11.19 -0.63
CA PHE A 85 -0.76 12.28 -1.58
C PHE A 85 -1.98 12.12 -2.47
N SER A 86 -2.96 13.00 -2.29
CA SER A 86 -4.01 13.19 -3.27
C SER A 86 -3.42 14.13 -4.31
N PRO A 87 -3.27 13.73 -5.59
CA PRO A 87 -3.08 14.71 -6.64
C PRO A 87 -4.30 15.63 -6.54
N SER A 88 -4.09 16.88 -6.13
CA SER A 88 -5.14 17.88 -6.24
C SER A 88 -5.56 17.86 -7.70
N HIS A 89 -6.79 17.47 -7.96
CA HIS A 89 -7.42 17.67 -9.23
C HIS A 89 -7.51 19.20 -9.39
N SER A 90 -6.46 19.84 -9.89
CA SER A 90 -6.54 21.21 -10.36
C SER A 90 -7.59 21.18 -11.44
N ALA A 91 -8.75 21.72 -11.08
CA ALA A 91 -9.89 21.84 -11.95
C ALA A 91 -9.40 22.49 -13.25
N GLN A 92 -9.75 21.85 -14.37
CA GLN A 92 -9.73 22.49 -15.67
C GLN A 92 -10.49 23.82 -15.58
N SER A 93 -9.76 24.94 -15.52
CA SER A 93 -10.29 26.21 -15.97
C SER A 93 -9.91 26.35 -17.44
N SER A 94 -10.94 26.31 -18.26
CA SER A 94 -10.90 26.53 -19.70
C SER A 94 -10.18 27.83 -20.11
N HIS A 95 -9.34 27.70 -21.15
CA HIS A 95 -8.92 28.71 -22.12
C HIS A 95 -7.90 29.80 -21.75
N ALA A 96 -6.74 29.65 -22.42
CA ALA A 96 -5.97 30.64 -23.20
C ALA A 96 -4.63 31.16 -22.62
N ALA A 97 -3.61 30.99 -23.48
CA ALA A 97 -2.32 31.70 -23.59
C ALA A 97 -1.10 31.22 -22.78
N GLY A 98 -0.20 30.51 -23.49
CA GLY A 98 1.27 30.57 -23.36
C GLY A 98 1.94 29.69 -22.29
N PRO A 99 2.93 28.83 -22.63
CA PRO A 99 3.74 28.17 -21.62
C PRO A 99 4.78 29.15 -21.03
N HIS A 100 4.76 29.33 -19.70
CA HIS A 100 5.79 30.04 -18.94
C HIS A 100 6.81 29.03 -18.38
N PRO A 101 8.15 29.27 -18.45
CA PRO A 101 9.14 28.20 -18.22
C PRO A 101 9.53 27.92 -16.76
N GLU A 102 8.85 28.48 -15.76
CA GLU A 102 9.38 28.49 -14.38
C GLU A 102 8.78 27.44 -13.42
N ASP A 103 7.84 26.59 -13.85
CA ASP A 103 7.22 25.57 -12.98
C ASP A 103 7.96 24.20 -12.96
N LEU A 104 9.18 24.13 -13.50
CA LEU A 104 9.95 22.88 -13.58
C LEU A 104 11.03 22.71 -12.50
N GLU A 105 11.22 23.67 -11.61
CA GLU A 105 12.30 23.60 -10.61
C GLU A 105 11.93 22.85 -9.32
N ASP A 106 10.65 22.63 -9.01
CA ASP A 106 10.24 22.01 -7.73
C ASP A 106 10.07 20.47 -7.78
N GLU A 107 10.40 19.81 -8.89
CA GLU A 107 10.17 18.35 -9.06
C GLU A 107 11.39 17.46 -8.77
N TRP A 108 12.48 17.98 -8.20
CA TRP A 108 13.68 17.16 -7.96
C TRP A 108 14.42 17.47 -6.66
N GLU A 109 13.94 17.01 -5.50
CA GLU A 109 14.83 16.57 -4.41
C GLU A 109 14.20 15.44 -3.57
N VAL A 110 14.54 14.19 -3.88
CA VAL A 110 14.69 13.12 -2.88
C VAL A 110 15.90 12.26 -3.27
N ILE A 111 17.05 12.55 -2.67
CA ILE A 111 18.16 11.61 -2.50
C ILE A 111 18.19 11.21 -1.02
#